data_AF-A0A2V5LG34-F1
#
_entry.id   AF-A0A2V5LG34-F1
#
_cell.length_a   1.000
_cell.length_b   1.000
_cell.length_c   1.000
_cell.angle_alpha   90.00
_cell.angle_beta   90.00
_cell.angle_gamma   90.00
#
_symmetry.space_group_name_H-M   'P 1'
#
loop_
_entity.id
_entity.type
_entity.pdbx_description
1 polymer ?
#
loop_
_entity_poly.entity_id
_entity_poly.type
_entity_poly.pdbx_seq_one_letter_code
_entity_poly.pdbx_strand_id
1 'polypeptide(L)' 'MTLPPSFWDEWLDAEQDGDQGLVDAAVAAATPVAEALQFHQVAPLKGEGSELLRPVELNRS' A
#
# COMPACT_ATOMS: atom_id res chain seq x y z
N MET A 1 1.20 -5.77 1.82
CA MET A 1 0.11 -5.52 2.79
C MET A 1 0.12 -4.05 3.13
N THR A 2 -1.02 -3.37 3.17
CA THR A 2 -1.12 -1.92 3.37
C THR A 2 -1.37 -1.59 4.84
N LEU A 3 -0.35 -1.73 5.68
CA LEU A 3 -0.51 -1.48 7.12
C LEU A 3 -0.58 0.03 7.42
N PRO A 4 -1.53 0.47 8.27
CA PRO A 4 -1.55 1.85 8.73
C PRO A 4 -0.35 2.15 9.64
N PRO A 5 0.19 3.38 9.65
CA PRO A 5 1.34 3.73 10.47
C PRO A 5 1.18 3.45 11.96
N SER A 6 -0.06 3.51 12.48
CA SER A 6 -0.38 3.21 13.87
C SER A 6 -0.13 1.75 14.27
N PHE A 7 0.01 0.84 13.30
CA PHE A 7 0.25 -0.59 13.54
C PHE A 7 1.71 -1.00 13.28
N TRP A 8 2.57 -0.07 12.84
CA TRP A 8 3.95 -0.42 12.49
C TRP A 8 4.79 -0.84 13.68
N ASP A 9 4.62 -0.17 14.83
CA ASP A 9 5.40 -0.49 16.03
C ASP A 9 5.09 -1.91 16.53
N GLU A 10 3.81 -2.31 16.52
CA GLU A 10 3.38 -3.67 16.88
C GLU A 10 3.90 -4.71 15.86
N TRP A 11 3.80 -4.41 14.56
CA TRP A 11 4.26 -5.33 13.51
C TRP A 11 5.78 -5.52 13.47
N LEU A 12 6.55 -4.50 13.87
CA LEU A 12 8.02 -4.51 13.81
C LEU A 12 8.67 -4.90 15.14
N ASP A 13 7.89 -5.09 16.21
CA ASP A 13 8.42 -5.51 17.50
C ASP A 13 8.93 -6.96 17.43
N ALA A 14 10.25 -7.10 17.55
CA ALA A 14 10.91 -8.41 17.53
C ALA A 14 10.76 -9.18 18.84
N GLU A 15 10.32 -8.53 19.93
CA GLU A 15 10.02 -9.18 21.21
C GLU A 15 8.59 -9.75 21.25
N GLN A 16 7.75 -9.42 20.26
CA GLN A 16 6.39 -9.94 20.16
C GLN A 16 6.34 -11.31 19.49
N ASP A 17 5.52 -12.20 20.05
CA ASP A 17 5.24 -13.50 19.42
C ASP A 17 4.43 -13.29 18.12
N GLY A 18 5.01 -13.70 17.00
CA GLY A 18 4.39 -13.62 15.68
C GLY A 18 3.31 -14.68 15.46
N ASP A 19 2.27 -14.67 16.29
CA ASP A 19 1.19 -15.64 16.28
C ASP A 19 0.06 -15.30 15.28
N GLN A 20 -0.95 -16.18 15.22
CA GLN A 20 -2.10 -15.97 14.33
C GLN A 20 -2.92 -14.72 14.73
N GLY A 21 -2.94 -14.36 16.02
CA GLY A 21 -3.63 -13.18 16.51
C GLY A 21 -3.01 -11.90 15.96
N LEU A 22 -1.68 -11.81 15.93
CA LEU A 22 -0.95 -10.70 15.31
C LEU A 22 -1.28 -10.57 13.82
N VAL A 23 -1.30 -11.69 13.10
CA VAL A 23 -1.63 -11.71 11.67
C VAL A 23 -3.09 -11.26 11.43
N ASP A 24 -4.03 -11.75 12.23
CA ASP A 24 -5.45 -11.39 12.11
C ASP A 24 -5.67 -9.89 12.41
N ALA A 25 -4.99 -9.36 13.44
CA ALA A 25 -5.01 -7.94 13.78
C ALA A 25 -4.41 -7.08 12.65
N ALA A 26 -3.28 -7.50 12.09
CA ALA A 26 -2.67 -6.85 10.94
C ALA A 26 -3.64 -6.81 9.74
N VAL A 27 -4.32 -7.92 9.43
CA VAL A 27 -5.28 -8.02 8.32
C VAL A 27 -6.44 -7.06 8.55
N ALA A 28 -7.03 -7.08 9.74
CA ALA A 28 -8.12 -6.17 10.09
C ALA A 28 -7.70 -4.69 9.97
N ALA A 29 -6.47 -4.35 10.38
CA ALA A 29 -5.93 -3.00 10.26
C ALA A 29 -5.62 -2.60 8.81
N ALA A 30 -5.18 -3.53 7.97
CA ALA A 30 -4.80 -3.25 6.58
C ALA A 30 -5.99 -3.11 5.63
N THR A 31 -7.11 -3.81 5.89
CA THR A 31 -8.28 -3.82 5.00
C THR A 31 -8.81 -2.42 4.68
N PRO A 32 -9.07 -1.51 5.64
CA PRO A 32 -9.57 -0.17 5.32
C PRO A 32 -8.59 0.66 4.50
N VAL A 33 -7.28 0.46 4.68
CA VAL A 33 -6.25 1.14 3.89
C VAL A 33 -6.27 0.64 2.45
N ALA A 34 -6.42 -0.67 2.26
CA ALA A 34 -6.52 -1.28 0.93
C ALA A 34 -7.79 -0.81 0.20
N GLU A 35 -8.92 -0.71 0.90
CA GLU A 35 -10.19 -0.21 0.35
C GLU A 35 -10.12 1.27 -0.06
N ALA A 36 -9.26 2.06 0.58
CA ALA A 36 -9.07 3.48 0.27
C ALA A 36 -8.07 3.75 -0.88
N LEU A 37 -7.43 2.73 -1.46
CA LEU A 37 -6.44 2.90 -2.52
C LEU A 37 -7.07 3.47 -3.79
N GLN A 38 -6.39 4.46 -4.36
CA GLN A 38 -6.73 5.05 -5.65
C GLN A 38 -5.70 4.67 -6.70
N PHE A 39 -6.17 4.40 -7.91
CA PHE A 39 -5.34 3.99 -9.04
C PHE A 39 -5.54 4.93 -10.22
N HIS A 40 -4.45 5.23 -10.93
CA HIS A 40 -4.47 5.97 -12.19
C HIS A 40 -3.59 5.28 -13.23
N GLN A 41 -3.93 5.45 -14.50
CA GLN A 41 -3.18 4.89 -15.61
C GLN A 41 -1.89 5.68 -15.87
N VAL A 42 -0.79 4.99 -16.14
CA VAL A 42 0.52 5.57 -16.49
C VAL A 42 0.95 5.17 -17.90
N ALA A 43 1.88 5.92 -18.50
CA ALA A 43 2.41 5.63 -19.83
C ALA A 43 3.37 4.43 -19.81
N PRO A 44 3.49 3.63 -20.89
CA PRO A 44 4.34 2.44 -20.95
C PRO A 44 5.83 2.80 -21.18
N LEU A 45 6.37 3.64 -20.31
CA LEU A 45 7.74 4.12 -20.33
C LEU A 45 8.68 3.14 -19.60
N LYS A 46 9.98 3.18 -19.90
CA LYS A 46 11.03 2.40 -19.22
C LYS A 46 12.05 3.35 -18.59
N GLY A 47 12.68 2.94 -17.48
CA GLY A 47 13.70 3.72 -16.78
C GLY A 47 13.42 3.75 -15.27
N GLU A 48 13.86 4.81 -14.60
CA GLU A 48 13.71 5.01 -13.15
C GLU A 48 13.23 6.44 -12.78
N GLY A 49 12.79 7.22 -13.77
CA GLY A 49 12.40 8.60 -13.57
C GLY A 49 10.98 8.79 -13.03
N SER A 50 10.72 9.96 -12.44
CA SER A 50 9.41 10.32 -11.86
C SER A 50 8.25 10.28 -12.87
N GLU A 51 8.57 10.41 -14.16
CA GLU A 51 7.61 10.36 -15.26
C GLU A 51 6.86 9.03 -15.36
N LEU A 52 7.41 7.95 -14.79
CA LEU A 52 6.78 6.63 -14.76
C LEU A 52 5.52 6.58 -13.90
N LEU A 53 5.37 7.52 -12.96
CA LEU A 53 4.23 7.58 -12.05
C LEU A 53 3.19 8.64 -12.46
N ARG A 54 3.49 9.45 -13.48
CA ARG A 54 2.59 10.52 -13.93
C ARG A 54 1.35 9.91 -14.63
N PRO A 55 0.14 10.40 -14.34
CA PRO A 55 -1.06 9.98 -15.04
C PRO A 55 -1.00 10.24 -16.54
N VAL A 56 -1.57 9.36 -17.35
CA VAL A 56 -1.82 9.64 -18.77
C VAL A 56 -2.99 10.63 -18.87
N GLU A 57 -2.79 11.75 -19.56
CA GLU A 57 -3.87 12.63 -19.95
C GLU A 57 -4.68 11.97 -21.08
N LEU A 58 -5.86 11.45 -20.74
CA LEU A 58 -6.85 11.01 -21.72
C LEU A 58 -7.47 12.25 -22.37
N ASN A 59 -6.90 12.73 -23.47
CA ASN A 59 -7.59 13.69 -24.34
C ASN A 59 -8.88 13.04 -24.86
N ARG A 60 -10.02 13.36 -24.23
CA ARG A 60 -11.35 13.02 -24.73
C ARG A 60 -11.70 14.02 -25.84
N SER A 61 -11.54 13.58 -27.08
CA SER A 61 -12.01 14.29 -28.29
C SER A 61 -13.53 14.21 -28.46
#